data_AF-A0A0B2V2Q8-F1
#
_entry.id   AF-A0A0B2V2Q8-F1
#
_cell.length_a   1.000
_cell.length_b   1.000
_cell.length_c   1.000
_cell.angle_alpha   90.00
_cell.angle_beta   90.00
_cell.angle_gamma   90.00
#
_symmetry.space_group_name_H-M   'P 1'
#
loop_
_entity.id
_entity.type
_entity.pdbx_description
1 polymer ?
#
loop_
_entity_poly.entity_id
_entity_poly.type
_entity_poly.pdbx_seq_one_letter_code
_entity_poly.pdbx_strand_id
1 'polypeptide(L)'
;MASVLRPFGRHSMRLAGLRKLATLTPDNSTLEKATVQPSLLKPYISDVLQKEDYFEMGRYVNIEDMFNARVHYGHKIGTVNEKMKWALYGERMGICIFDLDITREYIVKALNFIAHVAYRGGIFLFVSSDRTNMLMIERMADSVGEYSHIRKWQEGTLTNSKQLFGAPTRLPDTIIFLSTLTSVPIVLCCFE
;
A
#
# COMPACT_ATOMS: atom_id res chain seq x y z
N MET A 1 8.90 27.82 13.88
CA MET A 1 7.57 28.39 13.63
C MET A 1 7.30 28.32 12.13
N ALA A 2 6.17 27.69 11.76
CA ALA A 2 5.55 27.62 10.43
C ALA A 2 6.44 27.15 9.25
N SER A 3 6.53 25.83 9.03
CA SER A 3 6.93 25.25 7.75
C SER A 3 5.86 25.55 6.71
N VAL A 4 6.30 26.19 5.63
CA VAL A 4 5.53 26.68 4.50
C VAL A 4 4.81 25.51 3.80
N LEU A 5 3.49 25.42 3.98
CA LEU A 5 2.62 24.65 3.09
C LEU A 5 2.62 25.36 1.72
N ARG A 6 3.42 24.86 0.78
CA ARG A 6 3.34 25.32 -0.62
C ARG A 6 2.13 24.67 -1.30
N PRO A 7 1.27 25.45 -1.99
CA PRO A 7 0.21 24.88 -2.80
C PRO A 7 0.83 24.39 -4.11
N PHE A 8 1.04 23.09 -4.26
CA PHE A 8 1.45 22.53 -5.55
C PHE A 8 0.25 22.53 -6.50
N GLY A 9 0.39 23.25 -7.61
CA GLY A 9 -0.59 23.34 -8.68
C GLY A 9 -0.87 21.95 -9.25
N ARG A 10 -2.10 21.48 -9.06
CA ARG A 10 -2.61 20.27 -9.71
C ARG A 10 -2.69 20.54 -11.22
N HIS A 11 -1.79 19.95 -12.00
CA HIS A 11 -2.04 19.76 -13.43
C HIS A 11 -3.24 18.82 -13.56
N SER A 12 -4.43 19.42 -13.66
CA SER A 12 -5.66 18.75 -14.03
C SER A 12 -5.52 18.25 -15.47
N MET A 13 -5.13 16.98 -15.64
CA MET A 13 -5.45 16.27 -16.86
C MET A 13 -6.98 16.21 -16.96
N ARG A 14 -7.54 17.06 -17.84
CA ARG A 14 -8.97 17.13 -18.13
C ARG A 14 -9.45 15.77 -18.64
N LEU A 15 -10.09 14.99 -17.77
CA LEU A 15 -10.92 13.83 -18.11
C LEU A 15 -12.23 14.27 -18.78
N ALA A 16 -12.14 14.88 -19.96
CA ALA A 16 -13.31 15.39 -20.68
C ALA A 16 -13.98 14.36 -21.62
N GLY A 17 -13.42 13.14 -21.77
CA GLY A 17 -13.87 12.16 -22.78
C GLY A 17 -14.52 10.87 -22.29
N LEU A 18 -14.47 10.53 -21.00
CA LEU A 18 -14.85 9.19 -20.49
C LEU A 18 -16.26 9.13 -19.86
N ARG A 19 -17.20 9.94 -20.35
CA ARG A 19 -18.47 10.19 -19.66
C ARG A 19 -19.67 9.34 -20.09
N LYS A 20 -19.51 8.34 -20.98
CA LYS A 20 -20.68 7.66 -21.59
C LYS A 20 -20.84 6.15 -21.40
N LEU A 21 -19.94 5.43 -20.71
CA LEU A 21 -20.06 3.97 -20.59
C LEU A 21 -19.96 3.39 -19.16
N ALA A 22 -19.57 4.18 -18.16
CA ALA A 22 -19.23 3.66 -16.81
C ALA A 22 -20.36 3.75 -15.76
N THR A 23 -21.61 4.03 -16.14
CA THR A 23 -22.71 4.29 -15.19
C THR A 23 -23.97 3.47 -15.49
N LEU A 24 -23.82 2.17 -15.75
CA LEU A 24 -24.91 1.24 -15.47
C LEU A 24 -24.65 0.71 -14.07
N THR A 25 -25.55 0.96 -13.13
CA THR A 25 -25.48 0.33 -11.80
C THR A 25 -25.97 -1.12 -11.95
N PRO A 26 -25.21 -2.12 -11.50
CA PRO A 26 -25.66 -3.50 -11.58
C PRO A 26 -26.88 -3.72 -10.68
N ASP A 27 -27.85 -4.48 -11.16
CA ASP A 27 -29.01 -4.91 -10.36
C ASP A 27 -28.58 -5.77 -9.17
N ASN A 28 -29.34 -5.75 -8.09
CA ASN A 28 -29.07 -6.54 -6.88
C ASN A 28 -28.92 -8.04 -7.17
N SER A 29 -29.71 -8.59 -8.10
CA SER A 29 -29.58 -9.99 -8.53
C SER A 29 -28.26 -10.29 -9.23
N THR A 30 -27.68 -9.29 -9.90
CA THR A 30 -26.38 -9.41 -10.58
C THR A 30 -25.25 -9.35 -9.55
N LEU A 31 -25.40 -8.53 -8.50
CA LEU A 31 -24.46 -8.48 -7.37
C LEU A 31 -24.42 -9.82 -6.60
N GLU A 32 -25.58 -10.43 -6.32
CA GLU A 32 -25.64 -11.75 -5.68
C GLU A 32 -24.91 -12.82 -6.50
N LYS A 33 -25.16 -12.86 -7.82
CA LYS A 33 -24.48 -13.78 -8.75
C LYS A 33 -22.99 -13.49 -8.89
N ALA A 34 -22.59 -12.21 -8.79
CA ALA A 34 -21.19 -11.80 -8.85
C ALA A 34 -20.37 -12.29 -7.66
N THR A 35 -21.00 -12.57 -6.51
CA THR A 35 -20.33 -13.18 -5.34
C THR A 35 -19.70 -14.52 -5.69
N VAL A 36 -20.36 -15.30 -6.56
CA VAL A 36 -19.88 -16.61 -7.02
C VAL A 36 -19.01 -16.47 -8.28
N GLN A 37 -19.35 -15.52 -9.16
CA GLN A 37 -18.64 -15.31 -10.42
C GLN A 37 -18.30 -13.82 -10.64
N PRO A 38 -17.10 -13.35 -10.23
CA PRO A 38 -16.72 -11.94 -10.31
C PRO A 38 -16.58 -11.42 -11.74
N SER A 39 -16.46 -12.31 -12.74
CA SER A 39 -16.39 -11.92 -14.15
C SER A 39 -17.67 -11.26 -14.68
N LEU A 40 -18.81 -11.42 -14.00
CA LEU A 40 -20.08 -10.78 -14.36
C LEU A 40 -20.07 -9.26 -14.15
N LEU A 41 -19.16 -8.74 -13.32
CA LEU A 41 -19.04 -7.30 -13.06
C LEU A 41 -18.11 -6.59 -14.05
N LYS A 42 -17.38 -7.31 -14.90
CA LYS A 42 -16.48 -6.74 -15.91
C LYS A 42 -17.09 -5.56 -16.70
N PRO A 43 -18.33 -5.62 -17.24
CA PRO A 43 -18.90 -4.50 -18.00
C PRO A 43 -19.24 -3.27 -17.16
N TYR A 44 -19.35 -3.41 -15.84
CA TYR A 44 -19.65 -2.33 -14.90
C TYR A 44 -18.40 -1.72 -14.25
N ILE A 45 -17.26 -2.38 -14.42
CA ILE A 45 -15.95 -1.95 -13.91
C ILE A 45 -15.29 -1.09 -15.00
N SER A 46 -14.70 0.04 -14.62
CA SER A 46 -13.95 0.90 -15.55
C SER A 46 -12.81 0.15 -16.23
N ASP A 47 -12.54 0.42 -17.51
CA ASP A 47 -11.49 -0.24 -18.31
C ASP A 47 -10.10 -0.26 -17.64
N VAL A 48 -9.78 0.77 -16.85
CA VAL A 48 -8.53 0.87 -16.08
C VAL A 48 -8.39 -0.23 -15.03
N LEU A 49 -9.51 -0.64 -14.41
CA LEU A 49 -9.56 -1.70 -13.38
C LEU A 49 -9.79 -3.09 -13.96
N GLN A 50 -10.13 -3.19 -15.25
CA GLN A 50 -10.33 -4.49 -15.90
C GLN A 50 -9.00 -5.20 -16.23
N LYS A 51 -7.90 -4.46 -16.35
CA LYS A 51 -6.57 -5.01 -16.61
C LYS A 51 -5.87 -5.36 -15.30
N GLU A 52 -5.30 -6.57 -15.21
CA GLU A 52 -4.63 -7.05 -14.00
C GLU A 52 -3.34 -6.29 -13.66
N ASP A 53 -2.57 -5.85 -14.66
CA ASP A 53 -1.38 -5.00 -14.48
C ASP A 53 -1.43 -3.83 -15.47
N TYR A 54 -2.27 -2.84 -15.18
CA TYR A 54 -2.47 -1.68 -16.05
C TYR A 54 -1.19 -0.83 -16.20
N PHE A 55 -0.36 -0.77 -15.16
CA PHE A 55 0.84 0.06 -15.10
C PHE A 55 2.13 -0.71 -15.38
N GLU A 56 2.05 -2.00 -15.72
CA GLU A 56 3.19 -2.88 -15.99
C GLU A 56 4.21 -2.91 -14.83
N MET A 57 3.72 -2.92 -13.59
CA MET A 57 4.56 -2.87 -12.39
C MET A 57 5.47 -4.10 -12.26
N GLY A 58 5.09 -5.22 -12.89
CA GLY A 58 5.91 -6.43 -12.95
C GLY A 58 7.30 -6.24 -13.56
N ARG A 59 7.49 -5.20 -14.39
CA ARG A 59 8.79 -4.89 -15.02
C ARG A 59 9.82 -4.33 -14.04
N TYR A 60 9.38 -3.69 -12.96
CA TYR A 60 10.27 -3.07 -11.96
C TYR A 60 10.75 -4.05 -10.89
N VAL A 61 10.24 -5.28 -10.88
CA VAL A 61 10.56 -6.29 -9.86
C VAL A 61 11.20 -7.52 -10.53
N ASN A 62 12.53 -7.56 -10.47
CA ASN A 62 13.32 -8.71 -10.92
C ASN A 62 13.75 -9.58 -9.72
N ILE A 63 13.70 -10.90 -9.89
CA ILE A 63 14.08 -11.86 -8.85
C ILE A 63 15.59 -11.76 -8.55
N GLU A 64 16.41 -11.53 -9.58
CA GLU A 64 17.86 -11.38 -9.43
C GLU A 64 18.21 -10.19 -8.53
N ASP A 65 17.52 -9.06 -8.70
CA ASP A 65 17.72 -7.87 -7.88
C ASP A 65 17.29 -8.10 -6.43
N MET A 66 16.17 -8.80 -6.22
CA MET A 66 15.71 -9.18 -4.88
C MET A 66 16.68 -10.14 -4.19
N PHE A 67 17.27 -11.06 -4.95
CA PHE A 67 18.29 -11.97 -4.46
C PHE A 67 19.56 -11.21 -4.04
N ASN A 68 20.05 -10.30 -4.88
CA ASN A 68 21.19 -9.44 -4.61
C ASN A 68 20.96 -8.50 -3.42
N ALA A 69 19.73 -8.00 -3.26
CA ALA A 69 19.29 -7.18 -2.13
C ALA A 69 19.03 -7.98 -0.84
N ARG A 70 19.22 -9.30 -0.85
CA ARG A 70 19.08 -10.20 0.32
C ARG A 70 17.68 -10.25 0.92
N VAL A 71 16.64 -10.02 0.11
CA VAL A 71 15.22 -10.01 0.55
C VAL A 71 14.76 -11.38 1.07
N HIS A 72 15.36 -12.47 0.58
CA HIS A 72 15.00 -13.83 0.96
C HIS A 72 15.41 -14.20 2.40
N TYR A 73 16.25 -13.41 3.08
CA TYR A 73 16.67 -13.73 4.45
C TYR A 73 15.63 -13.31 5.49
N GLY A 74 15.21 -14.28 6.30
CA GLY A 74 14.33 -14.07 7.44
C GLY A 74 15.05 -14.07 8.78
N HIS A 75 14.24 -14.14 9.84
CA HIS A 75 14.73 -14.33 11.21
C HIS A 75 15.04 -15.81 11.50
N LYS A 76 15.42 -16.11 12.75
CA LYS A 76 15.60 -17.48 13.21
C LYS A 76 14.25 -18.22 13.23
N ILE A 77 14.27 -19.53 12.95
CA ILE A 77 13.06 -20.37 12.87
C ILE A 77 12.17 -20.29 14.11
N GLY A 78 12.76 -20.18 15.31
CA GLY A 78 12.01 -20.07 16.57
C GLY A 78 11.28 -18.74 16.79
N THR A 79 11.52 -17.72 15.96
CA THR A 79 10.88 -16.39 16.07
C THR A 79 9.79 -16.19 15.01
N VAL A 80 9.65 -17.12 14.05
CA VAL A 80 8.68 -17.00 12.98
C VAL A 80 7.26 -17.22 13.49
N ASN A 81 6.35 -16.33 13.10
CA ASN A 81 4.92 -16.48 13.35
C ASN A 81 4.35 -17.57 12.44
N GLU A 82 3.44 -18.41 12.95
CA GLU A 82 2.78 -19.46 12.18
C GLU A 82 2.08 -18.95 10.93
N LYS A 83 1.53 -17.73 10.99
CA LYS A 83 0.89 -17.07 9.85
C LYS A 83 1.83 -16.70 8.71
N MET A 84 3.16 -16.80 8.91
CA MET A 84 4.17 -16.53 7.88
C MET A 84 4.73 -17.82 7.26
N LYS A 85 4.37 -19.01 7.77
CA LYS A 85 4.91 -20.29 7.31
C LYS A 85 4.60 -20.58 5.83
N TRP A 86 3.51 -20.04 5.29
CA TRP A 86 3.11 -20.25 3.88
C TRP A 86 4.05 -19.58 2.86
N ALA A 87 4.79 -18.55 3.25
CA ALA A 87 5.73 -17.84 2.39
C ALA A 87 7.19 -18.35 2.55
N LEU A 88 7.39 -19.34 3.42
CA LEU A 88 8.71 -19.87 3.74
C LEU A 88 9.11 -20.93 2.69
N TYR A 89 10.29 -20.76 2.11
CA TYR A 89 10.89 -21.76 1.21
C TYR A 89 11.55 -22.89 2.01
N GLY A 90 12.25 -22.54 3.10
CA GLY A 90 12.89 -23.51 3.99
C GLY A 90 13.77 -22.84 5.05
N GLU A 91 14.66 -23.63 5.66
CA GLU A 91 15.67 -23.13 6.60
C GLU A 91 17.09 -23.53 6.21
N ARG A 92 18.05 -22.67 6.52
CA ARG A 92 19.48 -22.96 6.38
C ARG A 92 20.21 -22.46 7.61
N MET A 93 20.92 -23.38 8.30
CA MET A 93 21.67 -23.05 9.52
C MET A 93 20.80 -22.35 10.59
N GLY A 94 19.52 -22.73 10.70
CA GLY A 94 18.55 -22.15 11.65
C GLY A 94 18.01 -20.77 11.29
N ILE A 95 18.34 -20.24 10.09
CA ILE A 95 17.79 -19.01 9.54
C ILE A 95 16.72 -19.37 8.51
N CYS A 96 15.58 -18.69 8.58
CA CYS A 96 14.48 -18.84 7.62
C CYS A 96 14.83 -18.22 6.27
N ILE A 97 14.47 -18.92 5.20
CA ILE A 97 14.59 -18.44 3.83
C ILE A 97 13.18 -18.31 3.24
N PHE A 98 12.84 -17.11 2.78
CA PHE A 98 11.57 -16.82 2.12
C PHE A 98 11.62 -17.11 0.62
N ASP A 99 10.48 -17.53 0.09
CA ASP A 99 10.31 -17.78 -1.34
C ASP A 99 10.18 -16.45 -2.11
N LEU A 100 11.11 -16.22 -3.05
CA LEU A 100 11.14 -14.99 -3.85
C LEU A 100 10.06 -14.95 -4.93
N ASP A 101 9.58 -16.10 -5.42
CA ASP A 101 8.53 -16.14 -6.44
C ASP A 101 7.22 -15.65 -5.83
N ILE A 102 6.87 -16.20 -4.67
CA ILE A 102 5.74 -15.75 -3.86
C ILE A 102 5.91 -14.26 -3.54
N THR A 103 7.06 -13.87 -2.99
CA THR A 103 7.31 -12.47 -2.60
C THR A 103 7.13 -11.50 -3.78
N ARG A 104 7.62 -11.86 -4.97
CA ARG A 104 7.48 -11.06 -6.19
C ARG A 104 6.02 -10.85 -6.55
N GLU A 105 5.20 -11.90 -6.55
CA GLU A 105 3.78 -11.79 -6.86
C GLU A 105 3.05 -10.80 -5.93
N TYR A 106 3.33 -10.86 -4.62
CA TYR A 106 2.71 -9.96 -3.65
C TYR A 106 3.23 -8.51 -3.77
N ILE A 107 4.51 -8.30 -4.06
CA ILE A 107 5.06 -6.96 -4.31
C ILE A 107 4.40 -6.35 -5.55
N VAL A 108 4.26 -7.10 -6.65
CA VAL A 108 3.62 -6.60 -7.88
C VAL A 108 2.17 -6.20 -7.60
N LYS A 109 1.41 -7.03 -6.87
CA LYS A 109 0.04 -6.71 -6.45
C LYS A 109 -0.02 -5.44 -5.60
N ALA A 110 0.89 -5.28 -4.64
CA ALA A 110 0.97 -4.09 -3.79
C ALA A 110 1.33 -2.82 -4.58
N LEU A 111 2.29 -2.91 -5.49
CA LEU A 111 2.69 -1.80 -6.37
C LEU A 111 1.54 -1.38 -7.30
N ASN A 112 0.82 -2.34 -7.87
CA ASN A 112 -0.34 -2.04 -8.70
C ASN A 112 -1.45 -1.32 -7.91
N PHE A 113 -1.70 -1.75 -6.67
CA PHE A 113 -2.65 -1.06 -5.78
C PHE A 113 -2.21 0.39 -5.51
N ILE A 114 -0.95 0.59 -5.14
CA ILE A 114 -0.38 1.93 -4.90
C ILE A 114 -0.50 2.80 -6.16
N ALA A 115 -0.22 2.24 -7.33
CA ALA A 115 -0.34 2.96 -8.60
C ALA A 115 -1.76 3.42 -8.89
N HIS A 116 -2.77 2.57 -8.63
CA HIS A 116 -4.17 2.96 -8.78
C HIS A 116 -4.61 4.05 -7.79
N VAL A 117 -4.11 4.01 -6.55
CA VAL A 117 -4.40 5.07 -5.55
C VAL A 117 -3.74 6.39 -5.95
N ALA A 118 -2.49 6.33 -6.44
CA ALA A 118 -1.76 7.49 -6.92
C ALA A 118 -2.46 8.13 -8.13
N TYR A 119 -2.92 7.30 -9.07
CA TYR A 119 -3.69 7.75 -10.24
C TYR A 119 -4.98 8.50 -9.85
N ARG A 120 -5.57 8.17 -8.70
CA ARG A 120 -6.77 8.85 -8.17
C ARG A 120 -6.44 10.09 -7.32
N GLY A 121 -5.17 10.40 -7.08
CA GLY A 121 -4.76 11.47 -6.18
C GLY A 121 -5.07 11.18 -4.71
N GLY A 122 -4.91 9.91 -4.32
CA GLY A 122 -4.97 9.48 -2.93
C GLY A 122 -3.75 9.97 -2.12
N ILE A 123 -3.91 10.09 -0.81
CA ILE A 123 -2.83 10.50 0.10
C ILE A 123 -2.13 9.25 0.64
N PHE A 124 -0.80 9.24 0.57
CA PHE A 124 0.03 8.16 1.13
C PHE A 124 0.67 8.55 2.46
N LEU A 125 0.73 7.58 3.37
CA LEU A 125 1.48 7.70 4.62
C LEU A 125 2.48 6.56 4.76
N PHE A 126 3.76 6.87 4.68
CA PHE A 126 4.84 5.93 4.96
C PHE A 126 5.08 5.78 6.45
N VAL A 127 5.03 4.56 6.97
CA VAL A 127 5.17 4.27 8.39
C VAL A 127 6.33 3.31 8.61
N SER A 128 7.24 3.68 9.50
CA SER A 128 8.32 2.81 9.94
C SER A 128 8.71 3.14 11.37
N SER A 129 9.07 2.12 12.16
CA SER A 129 9.66 2.31 13.49
C SER A 129 11.18 2.15 13.49
N ASP A 130 11.77 1.83 12.34
CA ASP A 130 13.19 1.56 12.22
C ASP A 130 14.00 2.87 12.29
N ARG A 131 14.78 3.01 13.36
CA ARG A 131 15.63 4.18 13.60
C ARG A 131 16.81 4.26 12.62
N THR A 132 17.25 3.13 12.06
CA THR A 132 18.41 3.10 11.16
C THR A 132 18.08 3.75 9.82
N ASN A 133 16.88 3.46 9.29
CA ASN A 133 16.43 3.93 7.97
C ASN A 133 15.53 5.17 8.04
N MET A 134 15.34 5.74 9.23
CA MET A 134 14.40 6.83 9.47
C MET A 134 14.64 8.04 8.57
N LEU A 135 15.88 8.55 8.51
CA LEU A 135 16.21 9.72 7.70
C LEU A 135 16.05 9.45 6.19
N MET A 136 16.35 8.21 5.76
CA MET A 136 16.23 7.82 4.36
C MET A 136 14.76 7.82 3.92
N ILE A 137 13.88 7.26 4.75
CA ILE A 137 12.44 7.21 4.49
C ILE A 137 11.84 8.62 4.49
N GLU A 138 12.24 9.48 5.43
CA GLU A 138 11.74 10.86 5.55
C GLU A 138 12.09 11.68 4.30
N ARG A 139 13.33 11.56 3.80
CA ARG A 139 13.78 12.20 2.56
C ARG A 139 13.10 11.61 1.31
N MET A 140 12.82 10.31 1.31
CA MET A 140 12.12 9.68 0.19
C MET A 140 10.68 10.19 0.12
N ALA A 141 9.96 10.22 1.25
CA ALA A 141 8.60 10.75 1.29
C ALA A 141 8.55 12.21 0.82
N ASP A 142 9.47 13.05 1.30
CA ASP A 142 9.57 14.46 0.90
C ASP A 142 9.85 14.64 -0.60
N SER A 143 10.70 13.80 -1.19
CA SER A 143 11.00 13.90 -2.63
C SER A 143 9.88 13.39 -3.54
N VAL A 144 9.02 12.48 -3.07
CA VAL A 144 7.77 12.10 -3.79
C VAL A 144 6.64 13.12 -3.54
N GLY A 145 6.76 13.94 -2.50
CA GLY A 145 5.71 14.88 -2.08
C GLY A 145 4.60 14.23 -1.24
N GLU A 146 4.89 13.10 -0.62
CA GLU A 146 3.96 12.33 0.23
C GLU A 146 4.38 12.37 1.70
N TYR A 147 3.53 11.87 2.59
CA TYR A 147 3.75 12.00 4.03
C TYR A 147 4.47 10.79 4.62
N SER A 148 5.26 11.01 5.68
CA SER A 148 5.84 9.93 6.47
C SER A 148 5.62 10.16 7.97
N HIS A 149 5.41 9.06 8.68
CA HIS A 149 5.36 9.01 10.13
C HIS A 149 6.34 7.97 10.64
N ILE A 150 7.48 8.44 11.15
CA ILE A 150 8.59 7.58 11.54
C ILE A 150 8.92 7.72 13.04
N ARG A 151 8.43 8.78 13.66
CA ARG A 151 8.59 9.02 15.10
C ARG A 151 7.59 8.17 15.89
N LYS A 152 7.63 8.31 17.22
CA LYS A 152 6.70 7.59 18.09
C LYS A 152 5.26 7.97 17.70
N TRP A 153 4.46 6.95 17.41
CA TRP A 153 3.04 7.11 17.12
C TRP A 153 2.29 7.61 18.35
N GLN A 154 1.46 8.63 18.15
CA GLN A 154 0.48 9.05 19.14
C GLN A 154 -0.80 8.25 18.93
N GLU A 155 -1.24 7.56 19.98
CA GLU A 155 -2.52 6.88 19.97
C GLU A 155 -3.65 7.89 19.69
N GLY A 156 -4.65 7.47 18.92
CA GLY A 156 -5.74 8.35 18.50
C GLY A 156 -5.43 9.27 17.31
N THR A 157 -4.27 9.15 16.66
CA THR A 157 -3.93 10.01 15.50
C THR A 157 -4.92 9.87 14.34
N LEU A 158 -5.42 8.67 14.04
CA LEU A 158 -6.42 8.46 12.99
C LEU A 158 -7.85 8.55 13.54
N THR A 159 -8.14 7.82 14.63
CA THR A 159 -9.50 7.73 15.22
C THR A 159 -9.97 9.03 15.85
N ASN A 160 -9.08 9.78 16.52
CA ASN A 160 -9.38 11.06 17.17
C ASN A 160 -8.70 12.26 16.49
N SER A 161 -8.59 12.19 15.15
CA SER A 161 -7.95 13.23 14.33
C SER A 161 -8.59 14.62 14.52
N LYS A 162 -9.91 14.71 14.66
CA LYS A 162 -10.62 16.00 14.83
C LYS A 162 -10.22 16.73 16.11
N GLN A 163 -10.07 16.02 17.23
CA GLN A 163 -9.67 16.63 18.49
C GLN A 163 -8.17 16.89 18.53
N LEU A 164 -7.36 15.98 17.99
CA LEU A 164 -5.90 16.10 17.99
C LEU A 164 -5.42 17.27 17.11
N PHE A 165 -5.99 17.40 15.91
CA PHE A 165 -5.61 18.46 14.97
C PHE A 165 -6.44 19.74 15.12
N GLY A 166 -7.56 19.70 15.85
CA GLY A 166 -8.46 20.84 16.07
C GLY A 166 -9.18 21.34 14.81
N ALA A 167 -9.09 20.60 13.70
CA ALA A 167 -9.67 20.96 12.40
C ALA A 167 -10.12 19.70 11.65
N PRO A 168 -11.09 19.82 10.72
CA PRO A 168 -11.40 18.72 9.81
C PRO A 168 -10.18 18.47 8.91
N THR A 169 -9.55 17.31 9.10
CA THR A 169 -8.38 16.87 8.33
C THR A 169 -8.76 15.75 7.39
N ARG A 170 -8.12 15.70 6.22
CA ARG A 170 -8.22 14.56 5.31
C ARG A 170 -7.22 13.50 5.77
N LEU A 171 -7.73 12.32 6.08
CA LEU A 171 -6.92 11.16 6.47
C LEU A 171 -6.22 10.54 5.25
N PRO A 172 -5.11 9.80 5.46
CA PRO A 172 -4.45 9.08 4.39
C PRO A 172 -5.38 8.00 3.82
N ASP A 173 -5.38 7.86 2.50
CA ASP A 173 -6.16 6.83 1.79
C ASP A 173 -5.40 5.48 1.77
N THR A 174 -4.07 5.52 1.91
CA THR A 174 -3.23 4.32 1.95
C THR A 174 -2.05 4.51 2.88
N ILE A 175 -1.78 3.48 3.69
CA ILE A 175 -0.67 3.45 4.63
C ILE A 175 0.30 2.35 4.19
N ILE A 176 1.58 2.71 4.06
CA ILE A 176 2.64 1.81 3.63
C ILE A 176 3.55 1.54 4.82
N PHE A 177 3.53 0.31 5.33
CA PHE A 177 4.39 -0.11 6.42
C PHE A 177 5.71 -0.65 5.86
N LEU A 178 6.83 -0.01 6.22
CA LEU A 178 8.17 -0.51 5.93
C LEU A 178 8.70 -1.40 7.06
N SER A 179 8.18 -1.24 8.27
CA SER A 179 8.43 -2.12 9.42
C SER A 179 7.15 -2.29 10.24
N THR A 180 6.80 -3.54 10.54
CA THR A 180 5.52 -3.90 11.20
C THR A 180 5.66 -4.16 12.70
N LEU A 181 6.86 -4.52 13.19
CA LEU A 181 7.08 -5.03 14.55
C LEU A 181 6.68 -4.08 15.68
N THR A 182 6.96 -2.77 15.53
CA THR A 182 6.63 -1.76 16.57
C THR A 182 5.44 -0.90 16.18
N SER A 183 4.86 -1.15 15.01
CA SER A 183 3.76 -0.38 14.42
C SER A 183 2.39 -0.97 14.77
N VAL A 184 2.34 -1.97 15.67
CA VAL A 184 1.10 -2.64 16.10
C VAL A 184 -0.03 -1.69 16.51
N PRO A 185 0.17 -0.62 17.31
CA PRO A 185 -0.92 0.30 17.62
C PRO A 185 -1.44 1.06 16.38
N ILE A 186 -0.58 1.27 15.38
CA ILE A 186 -0.96 1.89 14.10
C ILE A 186 -1.82 0.93 13.31
N VAL A 187 -1.38 -0.34 13.22
CA VAL A 187 -2.13 -1.40 12.54
C VAL A 187 -3.51 -1.55 13.17
N LEU A 188 -3.59 -1.64 14.51
CA LEU A 188 -4.87 -1.76 15.22
C LEU A 188 -5.79 -0.57 14.89
N CYS A 189 -5.25 0.65 14.92
CA CYS A 189 -5.98 1.88 14.61
C CYS A 189 -6.47 1.98 13.16
N CYS A 190 -5.92 1.19 12.22
CA CYS A 190 -6.38 1.14 10.83
C CYS A 190 -7.50 0.13 10.60
N PHE A 191 -7.66 -0.84 11.52
CA PHE A 191 -8.63 -1.93 11.40
C PHE A 191 -9.86 -1.75 12.30
N GLU A 192 -9.88 -0.72 13.16
CA GLU A 192 -11.05 -0.23 13.90
C GLU A 192 -11.81 0.84 13.11
#